data_AF-A0A4R1WTA9-F1
#
_entry.id   AF-A0A4R1WTA9-F1
#
_cell.length_a   1.000
_cell.length_b   1.000
_cell.length_c   1.000
_cell.angle_alpha   90.00
_cell.angle_beta   90.00
_cell.angle_gamma   90.00
#
_symmetry.space_group_name_H-M   'P 1'
#
loop_
_entity.id
_entity.type
_entity.pdbx_description
1 polymer ?
#
loop_
_entity_poly.entity_id
_entity_poly.type
_entity_poly.pdbx_seq_one_letter_code
_entity_poly.pdbx_strand_id
1 'polypeptide(L)'
;MGRGWEGVVLKLFGGKDFVFTVTGAEQVTERYRRVHITDGGMLESTGVHDSDHELPLRLDPEHDDLRTVSRKDGQLVTEVKATLPDLIEDAANTFVWIACDTANTRALTSYALKELAIPKTRIHSLGYWRAA
;
A
#
# COMPACT_ATOMS: atom_id res chain seq x y z
N MET A 1 23.03 -9.75 -15.24
CA MET A 1 23.77 -10.21 -14.05
C MET A 1 25.16 -10.62 -14.49
N GLY A 2 26.22 -9.99 -13.97
CA GLY A 2 27.59 -10.33 -14.32
C GLY A 2 27.89 -11.77 -13.91
N ARG A 3 28.36 -12.60 -14.86
CA ARG A 3 28.90 -13.93 -14.55
C ARG A 3 30.27 -13.73 -13.90
N GLY A 4 30.29 -13.40 -12.61
CA GLY A 4 31.51 -12.94 -11.94
C GLY A 4 31.45 -13.08 -10.43
N TRP A 5 32.59 -12.81 -9.80
CA TRP A 5 32.82 -12.85 -8.37
C TRP A 5 31.82 -11.99 -7.57
N GLU A 6 31.41 -10.85 -8.13
CA GLU A 6 30.43 -9.95 -7.52
C GLU A 6 29.06 -10.63 -7.31
N GLY A 7 28.65 -11.49 -8.25
CA GLY A 7 27.39 -12.25 -8.14
C GLY A 7 27.45 -13.33 -7.05
N VAL A 8 28.62 -13.92 -6.82
CA VAL A 8 28.84 -14.89 -5.73
C VAL A 8 28.79 -14.18 -4.38
N VAL A 9 29.46 -13.04 -4.26
CA VAL A 9 29.45 -12.21 -3.05
C VAL A 9 28.02 -11.79 -2.70
N LEU A 10 27.25 -11.30 -3.67
CA LEU A 10 25.86 -10.90 -3.44
C LEU A 10 24.98 -12.04 -2.93
N LYS A 11 25.15 -13.27 -3.46
CA LYS A 11 24.41 -14.44 -2.98
C LYS A 11 24.78 -14.82 -1.54
N LEU A 12 26.05 -14.72 -1.17
CA LEU A 12 26.50 -14.97 0.21
C LEU A 12 25.88 -13.97 1.20
N PHE A 13 25.66 -12.72 0.78
CA PHE A 13 24.96 -11.70 1.57
C PHE A 13 23.43 -11.77 1.48
N GLY A 14 22.85 -12.86 0.93
CA GLY A 14 21.41 -13.07 0.88
C GLY A 14 20.68 -12.48 -0.33
N GLY A 15 21.43 -12.06 -1.36
CA GLY A 15 20.85 -11.63 -2.62
C GLY A 15 20.06 -12.75 -3.30
N LYS A 16 18.80 -12.49 -3.63
CA LYS A 16 17.88 -13.42 -4.30
C LYS A 16 17.74 -13.06 -5.78
N ASP A 17 17.59 -14.08 -6.62
CA ASP A 17 17.27 -13.91 -8.05
C ASP A 17 15.76 -14.05 -8.24
N PHE A 18 15.15 -13.12 -8.99
CA PHE A 18 13.74 -13.17 -9.37
C PHE A 18 13.59 -13.10 -10.88
N VAL A 19 12.62 -13.85 -11.42
CA VAL A 19 12.30 -13.85 -12.84
C VAL A 19 10.94 -13.19 -13.03
N PHE A 20 10.95 -12.00 -13.62
CA PHE A 20 9.74 -11.27 -13.99
C PHE A 20 9.29 -11.72 -15.38
N THR A 21 8.03 -12.12 -15.53
CA THR A 21 7.47 -12.53 -16.83
C THR A 21 6.57 -11.44 -17.37
N VAL A 22 6.84 -10.92 -18.56
CA VAL A 22 5.96 -9.95 -19.22
C VAL A 22 4.63 -10.63 -19.59
N THR A 23 3.52 -10.10 -19.09
CA THR A 23 2.16 -10.57 -19.35
C THR A 23 1.39 -9.67 -20.31
N GLY A 24 1.88 -8.45 -20.56
CA GLY A 24 1.28 -7.52 -21.51
C GLY A 24 2.13 -6.28 -21.73
N ALA A 25 1.90 -5.59 -22.85
CA ALA A 25 2.50 -4.30 -23.14
C ALA A 25 1.51 -3.42 -23.93
N GLU A 26 1.39 -2.16 -23.52
CA GLU A 26 0.45 -1.18 -24.07
C GLU A 26 1.18 0.12 -24.38
N GLN A 27 1.02 0.65 -25.60
CA GLN A 27 1.50 1.99 -25.93
C GLN A 27 0.46 3.01 -25.47
N VAL A 28 0.79 3.82 -24.46
CA VAL A 28 -0.15 4.76 -23.84
C VAL A 28 -0.05 6.15 -24.47
N THR A 29 1.17 6.60 -24.78
CA THR A 29 1.45 7.81 -25.59
C THR A 29 2.61 7.53 -26.53
N GLU A 30 2.98 8.45 -27.42
CA GLU A 30 4.16 8.27 -28.29
C GLU A 30 5.45 7.92 -27.51
N ARG A 31 5.64 8.50 -26.31
CA ARG A 31 6.85 8.33 -25.50
C ARG A 31 6.66 7.50 -24.23
N TYR A 32 5.49 6.89 -24.05
CA TYR A 32 5.17 6.13 -22.85
C TYR A 32 4.55 4.77 -23.21
N ARG A 33 5.24 3.70 -22.80
CA ARG A 33 4.77 2.31 -22.92
C ARG A 33 4.63 1.71 -21.54
N ARG A 34 3.46 1.14 -21.25
CA ARG A 34 3.17 0.39 -20.04
C ARG A 34 3.48 -1.08 -20.28
N VAL A 35 4.15 -1.73 -19.34
CA VAL A 35 4.43 -3.17 -19.36
C VAL A 35 3.83 -3.78 -18.11
N HIS A 36 3.10 -4.88 -18.29
CA HIS A 36 2.57 -5.71 -17.22
C HIS A 36 3.51 -6.90 -17.06
N ILE A 37 3.88 -7.19 -15.81
CA ILE A 37 4.79 -8.29 -15.48
C ILE A 37 4.23 -9.08 -14.28
N THR A 38 4.49 -10.38 -14.24
CA THR A 38 4.48 -11.11 -12.96
C THR A 38 5.70 -10.69 -12.15
N ASP A 39 5.59 -10.65 -10.83
CA ASP A 39 6.68 -10.29 -9.92
C ASP A 39 7.67 -11.45 -9.71
N GLY A 40 7.36 -12.65 -10.20
CA GLY A 40 8.22 -13.83 -10.05
C GLY A 40 8.34 -14.30 -8.60
N GLY A 41 7.37 -13.98 -7.74
CA GLY A 41 7.43 -14.25 -6.29
C GLY A 41 8.30 -13.27 -5.51
N MET A 42 8.80 -12.20 -6.15
CA MET A 42 9.62 -11.19 -5.49
C MET A 42 8.88 -10.54 -4.32
N LEU A 43 7.66 -10.05 -4.55
CA LEU A 43 6.90 -9.29 -3.56
C LEU A 43 6.54 -10.13 -2.33
N GLU A 44 6.22 -11.41 -2.54
CA GLU A 44 5.97 -12.35 -1.44
C GLU A 44 7.25 -12.63 -0.64
N SER A 45 8.39 -12.78 -1.32
CA SER A 45 9.64 -13.22 -0.70
C SER A 45 10.48 -12.13 -0.04
N THR A 46 10.25 -10.85 -0.40
CA THR A 46 10.98 -9.71 0.16
C THR A 46 10.21 -9.03 1.29
N GLY A 47 8.88 -9.12 1.29
CA GLY A 47 8.04 -8.55 2.35
C GLY A 47 8.18 -7.02 2.51
N VAL A 48 7.73 -6.51 3.66
CA VAL A 48 8.03 -5.16 4.16
C VAL A 48 9.43 -5.20 4.77
N HIS A 49 10.26 -4.19 4.52
CA HIS A 49 11.60 -4.17 5.09
C HIS A 49 11.55 -3.64 6.53
N ASP A 50 12.32 -4.21 7.45
CA ASP A 50 12.27 -3.80 8.87
C ASP A 50 12.55 -2.30 9.06
N SER A 51 13.43 -1.73 8.22
CA SER A 51 13.74 -0.30 8.24
C SER A 51 12.62 0.60 7.71
N ASP A 52 11.53 0.06 7.15
CA ASP A 52 10.38 0.87 6.71
C ASP A 52 9.76 1.61 7.91
N HIS A 53 9.88 1.04 9.12
CA HIS A 53 9.47 1.65 10.38
C HIS A 53 10.43 2.76 10.86
N GLU A 54 11.62 2.86 10.28
CA GLU A 54 12.65 3.83 10.63
C GLU A 54 12.70 5.01 9.64
N LEU A 55 11.84 5.00 8.62
CA LEU A 55 11.78 6.07 7.62
C LEU A 55 11.54 7.42 8.32
N PRO A 56 12.33 8.47 7.99
CA PRO A 56 12.20 9.76 8.65
C PRO A 56 10.92 10.46 8.20
N LEU A 57 9.84 10.24 8.94
CA LEU A 57 8.57 10.91 8.75
C LEU A 57 8.56 12.23 9.55
N ARG A 58 8.11 13.31 8.90
CA ARG A 58 7.88 14.58 9.58
C ARG A 58 6.51 14.49 10.26
N LEU A 59 6.51 14.01 11.50
CA LEU A 59 5.33 13.93 12.36
C LEU A 59 5.42 15.03 13.42
N ASP A 60 4.31 15.74 13.62
CA ASP A 60 4.10 16.58 14.79
C ASP A 60 3.38 15.75 15.87
N PRO A 61 4.02 15.39 17.00
CA PRO A 61 3.40 14.53 18.01
C PRO A 61 2.18 15.15 18.69
N GLU A 62 1.93 16.46 18.56
CA GLU A 62 0.72 17.09 19.07
C GLU A 62 -0.50 16.90 18.14
N HIS A 63 -0.26 16.62 16.86
CA HIS A 63 -1.30 16.59 15.82
C HIS A 63 -1.38 15.26 15.07
N ASP A 64 -0.29 14.50 15.02
CA ASP A 64 -0.15 13.30 14.19
C ASP A 64 -0.02 12.04 15.06
N ASP A 65 -0.94 11.08 14.86
CA ASP A 65 -0.84 9.71 15.37
C ASP A 65 -0.58 8.75 14.21
N LEU A 66 0.56 8.05 14.23
CA LEU A 66 0.93 7.07 13.22
C LEU A 66 0.65 5.65 13.71
N ARG A 67 -0.28 4.96 13.03
CA ARG A 67 -0.60 3.56 13.28
C ARG A 67 -0.18 2.69 12.09
N THR A 68 0.77 1.80 12.33
CA THR A 68 1.23 0.84 11.31
C THR A 68 0.41 -0.44 11.36
N VAL A 69 -0.04 -0.93 10.20
CA VAL A 69 -0.79 -2.19 10.09
C VAL A 69 0.02 -3.21 9.32
N SER A 70 0.09 -4.45 9.83
CA SER A 70 0.79 -5.56 9.15
C SER A 70 0.19 -5.79 7.77
N ARG A 71 1.05 -5.96 6.76
CA ARG A 71 0.63 -6.30 5.38
C ARG A 71 0.27 -7.78 5.27
N LYS A 72 -0.93 -8.11 5.75
CA LYS A 72 -1.59 -9.42 5.57
C LYS A 72 -2.94 -9.21 4.91
N ASP A 73 -3.40 -10.19 4.14
CA ASP A 73 -4.66 -10.09 3.40
C ASP A 73 -5.82 -9.73 4.34
N GLY A 74 -6.55 -8.67 3.98
CA GLY A 74 -7.69 -8.15 4.74
C GLY A 74 -7.36 -7.44 6.07
N GLN A 75 -6.15 -7.54 6.59
CA GLN A 75 -5.79 -7.00 7.92
C GLN A 75 -6.01 -5.48 8.01
N LEU A 76 -5.67 -4.73 6.94
CA LEU A 76 -5.86 -3.29 6.91
C LEU A 76 -7.32 -2.89 7.18
N VAL A 77 -8.26 -3.54 6.49
CA VAL A 77 -9.69 -3.20 6.63
C VAL A 77 -10.19 -3.59 8.02
N THR A 78 -9.79 -4.76 8.51
CA THR A 78 -10.15 -5.23 9.85
C THR A 78 -9.68 -4.25 10.93
N GLU A 79 -8.40 -3.86 10.89
CA GLU A 79 -7.81 -2.98 11.90
C GLU A 79 -8.44 -1.58 11.88
N VAL A 80 -8.65 -1.01 10.69
CA VAL A 80 -9.29 0.30 10.55
C VAL A 80 -10.73 0.24 11.05
N LYS A 81 -11.50 -0.81 10.74
CA LYS A 81 -12.87 -0.98 11.25
C LYS A 81 -12.92 -1.13 12.77
N ALA A 82 -11.90 -1.73 13.38
CA ALA A 82 -11.82 -1.92 14.82
C ALA A 82 -11.45 -0.64 15.57
N THR A 83 -10.66 0.24 14.97
CA THR A 83 -10.01 1.36 15.68
C THR A 83 -10.52 2.75 15.27
N LEU A 84 -10.96 2.93 14.03
CA LEU A 84 -11.43 4.22 13.54
C LEU A 84 -12.65 4.78 14.29
N PRO A 85 -13.65 3.97 14.72
CA PRO A 85 -14.80 4.50 15.48
C PRO A 85 -14.41 5.29 16.72
N ASP A 86 -13.40 4.81 17.45
CA ASP A 86 -12.94 5.43 18.70
C ASP A 86 -12.20 6.76 18.47
N LEU A 87 -11.81 7.05 17.23
CA LEU A 87 -11.16 8.31 16.83
C LEU A 87 -12.13 9.35 16.28
N ILE A 88 -13.39 8.98 16.07
CA ILE A 88 -14.41 9.87 15.53
C ILE A 88 -15.22 10.44 16.68
N GLU A 89 -14.84 11.64 17.14
CA GLU A 89 -15.62 12.39 18.11
C GLU A 89 -16.92 12.94 17.50
N ASP A 90 -16.83 13.45 16.27
CA ASP A 90 -17.95 13.99 15.51
C ASP A 90 -17.81 13.66 14.02
N ALA A 91 -18.68 12.78 13.52
CA ALA A 91 -18.70 12.37 12.12
C ALA A 91 -18.98 13.53 11.16
N ALA A 92 -19.73 14.56 11.57
CA ALA A 92 -20.03 15.71 10.73
C ALA A 92 -18.81 16.64 10.56
N ASN A 93 -17.88 16.61 11.52
CA ASN A 93 -16.66 17.41 11.55
C ASN A 93 -15.38 16.67 11.20
N THR A 94 -15.41 15.34 11.20
CA THR A 94 -14.29 14.49 10.79
C THR A 94 -14.09 14.55 9.27
N PHE A 95 -12.84 14.65 8.82
CA PHE A 95 -12.46 14.47 7.42
C PHE A 95 -11.66 13.17 7.26
N VAL A 96 -11.97 12.36 6.25
CA VAL A 96 -11.30 11.08 6.02
C VAL A 96 -10.70 11.03 4.63
N TRP A 97 -9.39 10.76 4.56
CA TRP A 97 -8.68 10.52 3.31
C TRP A 97 -8.27 9.04 3.20
N ILE A 98 -8.69 8.38 2.12
CA ILE A 98 -8.47 6.95 1.88
C ILE A 98 -7.71 6.77 0.57
N ALA A 99 -6.47 6.30 0.66
CA ALA A 99 -5.56 6.16 -0.48
C ALA A 99 -4.76 4.85 -0.42
N CYS A 100 -5.41 3.72 -0.69
CA CYS A 100 -4.77 2.39 -0.73
C CYS A 100 -5.07 1.68 -2.06
N ASP A 101 -5.01 0.35 -2.12
CA ASP A 101 -5.45 -0.37 -3.32
C ASP A 101 -6.95 -0.20 -3.55
N THR A 102 -7.40 -0.52 -4.77
CA THR A 102 -8.78 -0.32 -5.21
C THR A 102 -9.79 -1.12 -4.38
N ALA A 103 -9.44 -2.33 -3.93
CA ALA A 103 -10.36 -3.19 -3.17
C ALA A 103 -10.55 -2.63 -1.75
N ASN A 104 -9.45 -2.36 -1.04
CA ASN A 104 -9.49 -1.79 0.30
C ASN A 104 -10.08 -0.38 0.31
N THR A 105 -9.76 0.45 -0.69
CA THR A 105 -10.33 1.81 -0.79
C THR A 105 -11.87 1.76 -0.88
N ARG A 106 -12.42 0.85 -1.70
CA ARG A 106 -13.88 0.70 -1.83
C ARG A 106 -14.53 0.20 -0.55
N ALA A 107 -13.91 -0.76 0.11
CA ALA A 107 -14.40 -1.31 1.38
C ALA A 107 -14.45 -0.24 2.47
N LEU A 108 -13.36 0.51 2.67
CA LEU A 108 -13.26 1.57 3.67
C LEU A 108 -14.13 2.78 3.35
N THR A 109 -14.26 3.15 2.07
CA THR A 109 -15.17 4.24 1.66
C THR A 109 -16.62 3.87 1.96
N SER A 110 -17.01 2.62 1.67
CA SER A 110 -18.36 2.13 1.98
C SER A 110 -18.61 2.10 3.49
N TYR A 111 -17.62 1.67 4.26
CA TYR A 111 -17.67 1.65 5.73
C TYR A 111 -17.87 3.06 6.31
N ALA A 112 -17.03 4.01 5.91
CA ALA A 112 -17.10 5.40 6.38
C ALA A 112 -18.47 6.06 6.06
N LEU A 113 -19.01 5.80 4.86
CA LEU A 113 -20.31 6.35 4.45
C LEU A 113 -21.50 5.70 5.15
N LYS A 114 -21.50 4.36 5.26
CA LYS A 114 -22.69 3.59 5.64
C LYS A 114 -22.76 3.25 7.12
N GLU A 115 -21.61 2.95 7.73
CA GLU A 115 -21.53 2.49 9.11
C GLU A 115 -21.14 3.65 10.04
N LEU A 116 -20.23 4.53 9.60
CA LEU A 116 -19.80 5.70 10.39
C LEU A 116 -20.57 6.99 10.08
N ALA A 117 -21.45 6.96 9.07
CA ALA A 117 -22.27 8.09 8.64
C ALA A 117 -21.49 9.40 8.37
N ILE A 118 -20.22 9.30 7.98
CA ILE A 118 -19.41 10.48 7.63
C ILE A 118 -19.98 11.08 6.34
N PRO A 119 -20.25 12.41 6.28
CA PRO A 119 -20.78 13.05 5.08
C PRO A 119 -19.87 12.83 3.87
N LYS A 120 -20.46 12.57 2.70
CA LYS A 120 -19.69 12.33 1.46
C LYS A 120 -18.75 13.50 1.12
N THR A 121 -19.13 14.74 1.44
CA THR A 121 -18.30 15.94 1.23
C THR A 121 -17.05 15.98 2.11
N ARG A 122 -16.99 15.14 3.16
CA ARG A 122 -15.88 15.01 4.10
C ARG A 122 -14.99 13.78 3.82
N ILE A 123 -15.27 13.03 2.76
CA ILE A 123 -14.50 11.84 2.38
C ILE A 123 -13.82 12.10 1.05
N HIS A 124 -12.50 11.90 1.01
CA HIS A 124 -11.75 11.83 -0.23
C HIS A 124 -11.15 10.42 -0.38
N SER A 125 -11.52 9.71 -1.45
CA SER A 125 -11.10 8.32 -1.68
C SER A 125 -10.50 8.15 -3.07
N LEU A 126 -9.28 7.61 -3.16
CA LEU A 126 -8.61 7.33 -4.42
C LEU A 126 -7.93 5.95 -4.36
N GLY A 127 -8.33 5.03 -5.25
CA GLY A 127 -7.65 3.75 -5.40
C GLY A 127 -6.32 3.96 -6.13
N TYR A 128 -5.22 4.01 -5.39
CA TYR A 128 -3.89 4.35 -5.92
C TYR A 128 -3.35 3.27 -6.87
N TRP A 129 -3.65 2.02 -6.55
CA TRP A 129 -3.24 0.88 -7.35
C TRP A 129 -4.30 -0.21 -7.31
N ARG A 130 -4.13 -1.23 -8.15
CA ARG A 130 -4.99 -2.42 -8.18
C ARG A 130 -4.08 -3.63 -8.26
N ALA A 131 -4.28 -4.60 -7.37
CA ALA A 131 -3.65 -5.91 -7.52
C ALA A 131 -4.10 -6.51 -8.85
N ALA A 132 -3.15 -7.09 -9.59
CA ALA A 132 -3.40 -7.70 -10.89
C ALA A 132 -4.25 -8.98 -10.75
#